data_AF-A0A6P0NEH0-F1
#
_entry.id   AF-A0A6P0NEH0-F1
#
_cell.length_a   1.000
_cell.length_b   1.000
_cell.length_c   1.000
_cell.angle_alpha   90.00
_cell.angle_beta   90.00
_cell.angle_gamma   90.00
#
_symmetry.space_group_name_H-M   'P 1'
#
loop_
_entity.id
_entity.type
_entity.pdbx_description
1 polymer ?
#
loop_
_entity_poly.entity_id
_entity_poly.type
_entity_poly.pdbx_seq_one_letter_code
_entity_poly.pdbx_strand_id
1 'polypeptide(L)'
;MTQSTTNITQVHRYKASLAKVSPAHLRSSLSDYQKCVFITSLGSKNFVDSKRIEGSIKWISEHFKACVVIVGDSYYRLTIELRQGLKGDQAWLEAIRTGETFINENRLLFQQYSGSCQFQFQMASQIEKQLEFDMYYKDLQSLYQKDQSFQNMVNSFAQTYLNRDEQVEEEKIYLSTTYILEEFALATCLAKEGWPVFV
;
A
#
# COMPACT_ATOMS: atom_id res chain seq x y z
N MET A 1 -26.67 51.26 3.84
CA MET A 1 -26.10 50.15 4.63
C MET A 1 -26.16 48.89 3.77
N THR A 2 -25.06 48.51 3.14
CA THR A 2 -24.96 47.34 2.26
C THR A 2 -24.61 46.12 3.10
N GLN A 3 -25.51 45.13 3.14
CA GLN A 3 -25.25 43.84 3.77
C GLN A 3 -24.24 43.06 2.92
N SER A 4 -23.09 42.75 3.52
CA SER A 4 -22.07 41.90 2.91
C SER A 4 -22.51 40.44 3.09
N THR A 5 -22.93 39.80 2.00
CA THR A 5 -23.20 38.37 1.95
C THR A 5 -21.87 37.61 1.98
N THR A 6 -21.53 37.07 3.14
CA THR A 6 -20.40 36.17 3.29
C THR A 6 -20.72 34.86 2.58
N ASN A 7 -20.18 34.67 1.37
CA ASN A 7 -20.23 33.38 0.67
C ASN A 7 -19.46 32.34 1.50
N ILE A 8 -20.18 31.55 2.30
CA ILE A 8 -19.61 30.39 2.98
C ILE A 8 -19.26 29.38 1.89
N THR A 9 -17.98 29.32 1.53
CA THR A 9 -17.47 28.34 0.58
C THR A 9 -17.58 26.98 1.25
N GLN A 10 -18.46 26.11 0.72
CA GLN A 10 -18.66 24.77 1.26
C GLN A 10 -17.41 23.94 0.97
N VAL A 11 -16.53 23.79 1.96
CA VAL A 11 -15.30 23.00 1.83
C VAL A 11 -15.66 21.52 1.91
N HIS A 12 -15.73 20.84 0.77
CA HIS A 12 -15.87 19.39 0.74
C HIS A 12 -14.59 18.73 1.23
N ARG A 13 -14.70 17.86 2.25
CA ARG A 13 -13.60 17.04 2.78
C ARG A 13 -13.86 15.58 2.50
N TYR A 14 -12.83 14.85 2.09
CA TYR A 14 -12.90 13.40 1.98
C TYR A 14 -13.03 12.78 3.37
N LYS A 15 -13.79 11.68 3.46
CA LYS A 15 -13.96 10.90 4.68
C LYS A 15 -13.76 9.42 4.32
N ALA A 16 -12.77 8.78 4.96
CA ALA A 16 -12.63 7.33 4.90
C ALA A 16 -13.57 6.67 5.93
N SER A 17 -13.98 5.44 5.65
CA SER A 17 -14.80 4.64 6.55
C SER A 17 -14.52 3.15 6.35
N LEU A 18 -14.77 2.36 7.39
CA LEU A 18 -14.55 0.92 7.37
C LEU A 18 -15.58 0.19 6.52
N ALA A 19 -15.19 -0.19 5.30
CA ALA A 19 -16.03 -0.98 4.41
C ALA A 19 -16.10 -2.46 4.85
N LYS A 20 -14.95 -3.16 4.84
CA LYS A 20 -14.85 -4.61 5.11
C LYS A 20 -13.66 -4.91 6.00
N VAL A 21 -13.75 -5.98 6.79
CA VAL A 21 -12.63 -6.56 7.55
C VAL A 21 -12.47 -8.00 7.08
N SER A 22 -11.23 -8.44 6.89
CA SER A 22 -10.90 -9.82 6.59
C SER A 22 -9.89 -10.33 7.62
N PRO A 23 -10.13 -11.50 8.24
CA PRO A 23 -11.35 -12.29 8.18
C PRO A 23 -12.56 -11.59 8.85
N ALA A 24 -13.77 -11.85 8.36
CA ALA A 24 -14.98 -11.08 8.74
C ALA A 24 -15.33 -11.14 10.23
N HIS A 25 -15.02 -12.26 10.90
CA HIS A 25 -15.29 -12.44 12.33
C HIS A 25 -14.46 -11.50 13.24
N LEU A 26 -13.37 -10.91 12.73
CA LEU A 26 -12.57 -9.93 13.48
C LEU A 26 -13.11 -8.51 13.40
N ARG A 27 -14.21 -8.25 12.67
CA ARG A 27 -14.74 -6.89 12.53
C ARG A 27 -15.07 -6.25 13.88
N SER A 28 -15.66 -7.00 14.80
CA SER A 28 -16.06 -6.51 16.12
C SER A 28 -14.90 -6.30 17.09
N SER A 29 -13.75 -6.94 16.84
CA SER A 29 -12.53 -6.85 17.67
C SER A 29 -11.45 -5.98 17.03
N LEU A 30 -11.73 -5.28 15.93
CA LEU A 30 -10.74 -4.41 15.28
C LEU A 30 -10.20 -3.33 16.24
N SER A 31 -11.04 -2.83 17.14
CA SER A 31 -10.65 -1.85 18.17
C SER A 31 -9.63 -2.36 19.19
N ASP A 32 -9.46 -3.67 19.30
CA ASP A 32 -8.51 -4.27 20.24
C ASP A 32 -7.07 -4.10 19.75
N TYR A 33 -6.89 -3.85 18.45
CA TYR A 33 -5.58 -3.65 17.82
C TYR A 33 -5.16 -2.18 17.91
N GLN A 34 -3.96 -1.94 18.44
CA GLN A 34 -3.41 -0.59 18.59
C GLN A 34 -2.48 -0.19 17.43
N LYS A 35 -2.08 -1.14 16.60
CA LYS A 35 -1.06 -0.97 15.55
C LYS A 35 -1.61 -1.39 14.20
N CYS A 36 -1.30 -0.61 13.17
CA CYS A 36 -1.62 -0.97 11.78
C CYS A 36 -0.49 -0.67 10.80
N VAL A 37 -0.61 -1.24 9.61
CA VAL A 37 0.15 -0.93 8.40
C VAL A 37 -0.77 -0.15 7.48
N PHE A 38 -0.29 0.93 6.89
CA PHE A 38 -0.95 1.61 5.78
C PHE A 38 -0.08 1.47 4.53
N ILE A 39 -0.49 0.61 3.60
CA ILE A 39 0.29 0.34 2.38
C ILE A 39 -0.10 1.35 1.30
N THR A 40 0.86 2.15 0.84
CA THR A 40 0.64 3.09 -0.24
C THR A 40 1.09 2.50 -1.58
N SER A 41 0.13 2.39 -2.50
CA SER A 41 0.41 1.95 -3.87
C SER A 41 0.82 3.15 -4.71
N LEU A 42 2.12 3.28 -4.97
CA LEU A 42 2.66 4.34 -5.81
C LEU A 42 2.05 4.29 -7.22
N GLY A 43 1.82 5.45 -7.83
CA GLY A 43 1.18 5.56 -9.14
C GLY A 43 -0.34 5.31 -9.17
N SER A 44 -0.96 4.92 -8.05
CA SER A 44 -2.42 4.85 -7.96
C SER A 44 -3.03 6.22 -7.74
N LYS A 45 -4.11 6.53 -8.48
CA LYS A 45 -4.86 7.80 -8.36
C LYS A 45 -5.38 8.08 -6.95
N ASN A 46 -5.51 7.05 -6.11
CA ASN A 46 -5.94 7.19 -4.72
C ASN A 46 -4.88 7.86 -3.83
N PHE A 47 -3.60 7.81 -4.22
CA PHE A 47 -2.47 8.36 -3.47
C PHE A 47 -1.79 9.55 -4.18
N VAL A 48 -2.41 10.10 -5.22
CA VAL A 48 -1.96 11.34 -5.87
C VAL A 48 -2.65 12.56 -5.27
N ASP A 49 -3.91 12.43 -4.84
CA ASP A 49 -4.65 13.51 -4.19
C ASP A 49 -4.43 13.49 -2.69
N SER A 50 -3.66 14.45 -2.18
CA SER A 50 -3.36 14.59 -0.75
C SER A 50 -4.60 14.68 0.13
N LYS A 51 -5.73 15.18 -0.39
CA LYS A 51 -6.99 15.23 0.37
C LYS A 51 -7.61 13.85 0.57
N ARG A 52 -7.42 12.91 -0.36
CA ARG A 52 -7.87 11.52 -0.19
C ARG A 52 -7.00 10.81 0.83
N ILE A 53 -5.69 11.01 0.76
CA ILE A 53 -4.73 10.49 1.74
C ILE A 53 -5.09 11.01 3.13
N GLU A 54 -5.36 12.32 3.27
CA GLU A 54 -5.77 12.92 4.54
C GLU A 54 -7.01 12.22 5.13
N GLY A 55 -8.00 11.88 4.30
CA GLY A 55 -9.17 11.11 4.74
C GLY A 55 -8.80 9.78 5.40
N SER A 56 -7.84 9.05 4.83
CA SER A 56 -7.31 7.80 5.38
C SER A 56 -6.46 8.02 6.63
N ILE A 57 -5.56 9.01 6.63
CA ILE A 57 -4.72 9.38 7.80
C ILE A 57 -5.61 9.70 8.98
N LYS A 58 -6.64 10.52 8.77
CA LYS A 58 -7.58 10.89 9.81
C LYS A 58 -8.28 9.66 10.37
N TRP A 59 -8.84 8.80 9.51
CA TRP A 59 -9.49 7.58 9.97
C TRP A 59 -8.53 6.68 10.76
N ILE A 60 -7.31 6.46 10.26
CA ILE A 60 -6.28 5.69 10.99
C ILE A 60 -5.98 6.32 12.35
N SER A 61 -5.82 7.64 12.40
CA SER A 61 -5.49 8.36 13.64
C SER A 61 -6.59 8.27 14.72
N GLU A 62 -7.83 8.05 14.31
CA GLU A 62 -8.99 7.86 15.20
C GLU A 62 -9.09 6.43 15.73
N HIS A 63 -8.46 5.44 15.08
CA HIS A 63 -8.65 4.01 15.37
C HIS A 63 -7.39 3.28 15.85
N PHE A 64 -6.20 3.80 15.58
CA PHE A 64 -4.92 3.17 15.95
C PHE A 64 -4.01 4.14 16.71
N LYS A 65 -3.06 3.60 17.48
CA LYS A 65 -2.06 4.37 18.24
C LYS A 65 -0.72 4.49 17.52
N ALA A 66 -0.41 3.53 16.67
CA ALA A 66 0.76 3.60 15.81
C ALA A 66 0.47 3.00 14.44
N CYS A 67 1.08 3.58 13.41
CA CYS A 67 0.95 3.13 12.05
C CYS A 67 2.30 3.18 11.34
N VAL A 68 2.70 2.05 10.74
CA VAL A 68 3.76 2.05 9.74
C VAL A 68 3.16 2.32 8.37
N VAL A 69 3.62 3.40 7.74
CA VAL A 69 3.24 3.81 6.39
C VAL A 69 4.25 3.20 5.44
N ILE A 70 3.84 2.16 4.74
CA ILE A 70 4.68 1.45 3.78
C ILE A 70 4.59 2.16 2.46
N VAL A 71 5.74 2.64 1.99
CA VAL A 71 5.90 3.19 0.65
C VAL A 71 6.40 2.07 -0.25
N GLY A 72 5.53 1.60 -1.15
CA GLY A 72 5.77 0.45 -2.01
C GLY A 72 6.76 0.67 -3.14
N ASP A 73 7.90 1.32 -2.88
CA ASP A 73 8.89 1.74 -3.86
C ASP A 73 9.52 0.58 -4.65
N SER A 74 10.08 -0.40 -3.98
CA SER A 74 10.82 -1.49 -4.63
C SER A 74 9.96 -2.28 -5.61
N TYR A 75 8.82 -2.83 -5.18
CA TYR A 75 7.92 -3.59 -6.04
C TYR A 75 7.15 -2.71 -7.03
N TYR A 76 7.06 -1.39 -6.80
CA TYR A 76 6.54 -0.45 -7.80
C TYR A 76 7.39 -0.40 -9.07
N ARG A 77 8.68 -0.78 -9.02
CA ARG A 77 9.50 -0.95 -10.24
C ARG A 77 8.80 -1.83 -11.28
N LEU A 78 8.14 -2.90 -10.84
CA LEU A 78 7.45 -3.86 -11.73
C LEU A 78 6.24 -3.20 -12.40
N THR A 79 5.59 -2.26 -11.71
CA THR A 79 4.53 -1.42 -12.29
C THR A 79 5.10 -0.49 -13.36
N ILE A 80 6.25 0.14 -13.10
CA ILE A 80 6.94 1.00 -14.05
C ILE A 80 7.34 0.17 -15.29
N GLU A 81 7.93 -1.01 -15.11
CA GLU A 81 8.30 -1.87 -16.23
C GLU A 81 7.12 -2.28 -17.09
N LEU A 82 6.02 -2.64 -16.42
CA LEU A 82 4.81 -3.09 -17.09
C LEU A 82 4.10 -1.96 -17.87
N ARG A 83 4.05 -0.74 -17.31
CA ARG A 83 3.19 0.33 -17.81
C ARG A 83 3.92 1.45 -18.55
N GLN A 84 5.19 1.67 -18.24
CA GLN A 84 6.00 2.77 -18.77
C GLN A 84 7.12 2.27 -19.69
N GLY A 85 7.42 0.97 -19.69
CA GLY A 85 8.42 0.35 -20.57
C GLY A 85 9.88 0.62 -20.18
N LEU A 86 10.15 1.33 -19.09
CA LEU A 86 11.48 1.39 -18.47
C LEU A 86 11.84 0.03 -17.91
N LYS A 87 13.11 -0.40 -17.94
CA LYS A 87 13.51 -1.76 -17.51
C LYS A 87 14.68 -1.72 -16.54
N GLY A 88 14.78 -2.74 -15.68
CA GLY A 88 15.94 -2.99 -14.82
C GLY A 88 16.27 -1.80 -13.93
N ASP A 89 17.54 -1.41 -13.90
CA ASP A 89 18.06 -0.34 -13.03
C ASP A 89 17.34 1.00 -13.22
N GLN A 90 16.87 1.31 -14.44
CA GLN A 90 16.13 2.55 -14.68
C GLN A 90 14.76 2.54 -13.99
N ALA A 91 14.05 1.42 -14.06
CA ALA A 91 12.77 1.25 -13.37
C ALA A 91 12.98 1.25 -11.86
N TRP A 92 14.04 0.60 -11.36
CA TRP A 92 14.40 0.62 -9.95
C TRP A 92 14.65 2.05 -9.43
N LEU A 93 15.55 2.79 -10.09
CA LEU A 93 15.90 4.16 -9.69
C LEU A 93 14.69 5.10 -9.71
N GLU A 94 13.81 4.95 -10.71
CA GLU A 94 12.58 5.73 -10.79
C GLU A 94 11.62 5.39 -9.64
N ALA A 95 11.49 4.11 -9.30
CA ALA A 95 10.61 3.67 -8.23
C ALA A 95 11.07 4.19 -6.85
N ILE A 96 12.38 4.10 -6.56
CA ILE A 96 12.96 4.68 -5.34
C ILE A 96 12.70 6.18 -5.27
N ARG A 97 13.01 6.93 -6.34
CA ARG A 97 12.80 8.39 -6.39
C ARG A 97 11.32 8.75 -6.18
N THR A 98 10.42 7.98 -6.77
CA THR A 98 8.97 8.16 -6.60
C THR A 98 8.56 7.98 -5.13
N GLY A 99 9.09 6.96 -4.45
CA GLY A 99 8.83 6.73 -3.03
C GLY A 99 9.37 7.85 -2.13
N GLU A 100 10.61 8.30 -2.37
CA GLU A 100 11.20 9.43 -1.64
C GLU A 100 10.38 10.72 -1.82
N THR A 101 9.93 10.97 -3.05
CA THR A 101 9.08 12.11 -3.39
C THR A 101 7.76 12.05 -2.62
N PHE A 102 7.10 10.89 -2.62
CA PHE A 102 5.87 10.67 -1.85
C PHE A 102 6.04 10.98 -0.36
N ILE A 103 7.13 10.51 0.26
CA ILE A 103 7.43 10.82 1.67
C ILE A 103 7.60 12.32 1.86
N ASN A 104 8.41 12.98 1.04
CA ASN A 104 8.71 14.40 1.19
C ASN A 104 7.46 15.27 1.06
N GLU A 105 6.59 14.97 0.10
CA GLU A 105 5.35 15.71 -0.14
C GLU A 105 4.31 15.50 0.97
N ASN A 106 4.25 14.31 1.57
CA ASN A 106 3.19 13.95 2.51
C ASN A 106 3.62 14.01 3.98
N ARG A 107 4.91 14.12 4.30
CA ARG A 107 5.42 14.07 5.68
C ARG A 107 4.69 15.04 6.63
N LEU A 108 4.51 16.29 6.21
CA LEU A 108 3.84 17.31 7.02
C LEU A 108 2.38 16.94 7.30
N LEU A 109 1.69 16.35 6.32
CA LEU A 109 0.31 15.92 6.47
C LEU A 109 0.18 14.83 7.54
N PHE A 110 1.04 13.81 7.52
CA PHE A 110 1.04 12.77 8.57
C PHE A 110 1.39 13.34 9.96
N GLN A 111 2.33 14.30 10.02
CA GLN A 111 2.71 14.94 11.29
C GLN A 111 1.56 15.71 11.94
N GLN A 112 0.63 16.27 11.18
CA GLN A 112 -0.54 16.97 11.71
C GLN A 112 -1.43 16.07 12.59
N TYR A 113 -1.41 14.75 12.35
CA TYR A 113 -2.21 13.76 13.07
C TYR A 113 -1.42 13.00 14.15
N SER A 114 -0.15 13.38 14.38
CA SER A 114 0.77 12.69 15.31
C SER A 114 0.34 12.70 16.78
N GLY A 115 -0.58 13.60 17.16
CA GLY A 115 -1.12 13.66 18.52
C GLY A 115 -2.00 12.46 18.90
N SER A 116 -2.61 11.78 17.92
CA SER A 116 -3.49 10.63 18.16
C SER A 116 -2.89 9.29 17.73
N CYS A 117 -2.03 9.31 16.71
CA CYS A 117 -1.37 8.12 16.17
C CYS A 117 0.08 8.43 15.75
N GLN A 118 1.01 7.57 16.15
CA GLN A 118 2.40 7.65 15.75
C GLN A 118 2.60 7.07 14.35
N PHE A 119 2.76 7.94 13.35
CA PHE A 119 3.05 7.52 11.98
C PHE A 119 4.57 7.44 11.75
N GLN A 120 5.03 6.31 11.20
CA GLN A 120 6.41 6.12 10.75
C GLN A 120 6.42 5.69 9.29
N PHE A 121 7.24 6.33 8.45
CA PHE A 121 7.42 5.90 7.07
C PHE A 121 8.49 4.81 7.00
N GLN A 122 8.25 3.82 6.16
CA GLN A 122 9.23 2.80 5.83
C GLN A 122 9.12 2.46 4.34
N MET A 123 10.26 2.46 3.65
CA MET A 123 10.33 2.10 2.24
C MET A 123 10.34 0.58 2.12
N ALA A 124 9.61 0.03 1.16
CA ALA A 124 9.62 -1.40 0.88
C ALA A 124 11.04 -1.90 0.59
N SER A 125 11.83 -1.13 -0.16
CA SER A 125 13.25 -1.40 -0.44
C SER A 125 14.15 -1.49 0.80
N GLN A 126 13.72 -0.97 1.96
CA GLN A 126 14.42 -1.14 3.23
C GLN A 126 14.09 -2.47 3.89
N ILE A 127 12.85 -2.94 3.77
CA ILE A 127 12.40 -4.23 4.30
C ILE A 127 13.00 -5.37 3.49
N GLU A 128 13.11 -5.21 2.16
CA GLU A 128 13.70 -6.21 1.28
C GLU A 128 15.16 -6.56 1.59
N LYS A 129 15.87 -5.70 2.33
CA LYS A 129 17.25 -5.95 2.76
C LYS A 129 17.34 -6.88 3.98
N GLN A 130 16.22 -7.18 4.62
CA GLN A 130 16.16 -8.12 5.75
C GLN A 130 16.30 -9.57 5.25
N LEU A 131 16.92 -10.42 6.05
CA LEU A 131 17.11 -11.84 5.70
C LEU A 131 15.75 -12.57 5.62
N GLU A 132 14.81 -12.17 6.47
CA GLU A 132 13.47 -12.71 6.56
C GLU A 132 12.67 -12.49 5.27
N PHE A 133 12.90 -11.37 4.56
CA PHE A 133 12.23 -11.10 3.29
C PHE A 133 12.55 -12.18 2.26
N ASP A 134 13.84 -12.47 2.05
CA ASP A 134 14.30 -13.50 1.11
C ASP A 134 13.75 -14.89 1.47
N MET A 135 13.66 -15.19 2.77
CA MET A 135 13.09 -16.44 3.25
C MET A 135 11.60 -16.54 2.90
N TYR A 136 10.80 -15.54 3.28
CA TYR A 136 9.37 -15.54 3.02
C TYR A 136 9.05 -15.48 1.53
N TYR A 137 9.82 -14.72 0.75
CA TYR A 137 9.64 -14.66 -0.70
C TYR A 137 9.87 -16.02 -1.35
N LYS A 138 10.93 -16.76 -0.97
CA LYS A 138 11.18 -18.12 -1.46
C LYS A 138 10.09 -19.10 -1.03
N ASP A 139 9.60 -19.00 0.20
CA ASP A 139 8.50 -19.83 0.70
C ASP A 139 7.21 -19.58 -0.09
N LEU A 140 6.90 -18.31 -0.36
CA LEU A 140 5.74 -17.91 -1.17
C LEU A 140 5.87 -18.37 -2.63
N GLN A 141 7.06 -18.30 -3.23
CA GLN A 141 7.34 -18.87 -4.54
C GLN A 141 7.11 -20.39 -4.54
N SER A 142 7.59 -21.09 -3.50
CA SER A 142 7.39 -22.54 -3.36
C SER A 142 5.89 -22.88 -3.21
N LEU A 143 5.17 -22.08 -2.43
CA LEU A 143 3.72 -22.24 -2.25
C LEU A 143 2.97 -22.01 -3.57
N TYR A 144 3.33 -20.98 -4.32
CA TYR A 144 2.77 -20.69 -5.66
C TYR A 144 2.97 -21.83 -6.66
N GLN A 145 4.08 -22.57 -6.56
CA GLN A 145 4.34 -23.71 -7.43
C GLN A 145 3.61 -24.99 -7.00
N LYS A 146 3.37 -25.17 -5.71
CA LYS A 146 2.90 -26.45 -5.13
C LYS A 146 1.42 -26.47 -4.76
N ASP A 147 0.85 -25.31 -4.44
CA ASP A 147 -0.54 -25.20 -3.98
C ASP A 147 -1.41 -24.53 -5.04
N GLN A 148 -2.32 -25.31 -5.63
CA GLN A 148 -3.18 -24.83 -6.71
C GLN A 148 -4.15 -23.72 -6.25
N SER A 149 -4.59 -23.73 -4.99
CA SER A 149 -5.52 -22.74 -4.47
C SER A 149 -4.85 -21.38 -4.34
N PHE A 150 -3.65 -21.36 -3.76
CA PHE A 150 -2.80 -20.18 -3.65
C PHE A 150 -2.37 -19.66 -5.02
N GLN A 151 -1.97 -20.56 -5.93
CA GLN A 151 -1.65 -20.21 -7.31
C GLN A 151 -2.83 -19.50 -8.00
N ASN A 152 -4.03 -20.06 -7.90
CA ASN A 152 -5.23 -19.47 -8.50
C ASN A 152 -5.56 -18.10 -7.89
N MET A 153 -5.35 -17.94 -6.58
CA MET A 153 -5.54 -16.66 -5.90
C MET A 153 -4.56 -15.60 -6.39
N VAL A 154 -3.27 -15.91 -6.45
CA VAL A 154 -2.24 -14.99 -6.98
C VAL A 154 -2.53 -14.64 -8.45
N ASN A 155 -2.89 -15.62 -9.27
CA ASN A 155 -3.27 -15.40 -10.66
C ASN A 155 -4.49 -14.48 -10.79
N SER A 156 -5.50 -14.63 -9.94
CA SER A 156 -6.67 -13.75 -9.93
C SER A 156 -6.31 -12.30 -9.57
N PHE A 157 -5.38 -12.09 -8.63
CA PHE A 157 -4.87 -10.76 -8.30
C PHE A 157 -4.05 -10.18 -9.45
N ALA A 158 -3.17 -10.97 -10.05
CA ALA A 158 -2.37 -10.58 -11.21
C ALA A 158 -3.27 -10.11 -12.38
N GLN A 159 -4.32 -10.87 -12.71
CA GLN A 159 -5.28 -10.47 -13.75
C GLN A 159 -6.01 -9.17 -13.41
N THR A 160 -6.46 -9.02 -12.16
CA THR A 160 -7.11 -7.79 -11.68
C THR A 160 -6.17 -6.58 -11.81
N TYR A 161 -4.91 -6.75 -11.41
CA TYR A 161 -3.89 -5.70 -11.47
C TYR A 161 -3.54 -5.28 -12.91
N LEU A 162 -3.58 -6.23 -13.85
CA LEU A 162 -3.43 -5.96 -15.27
C LEU A 162 -4.67 -5.28 -15.89
N ASN A 163 -5.84 -5.39 -15.25
CA ASN A 163 -7.14 -4.89 -15.69
C ASN A 163 -7.57 -5.47 -17.06
N ARG A 164 -7.63 -6.81 -17.20
CA ARG A 164 -7.78 -7.47 -18.51
C ARG A 164 -8.79 -8.63 -18.59
N ASP A 165 -9.37 -8.76 -19.78
CA ASP A 165 -10.21 -9.86 -20.27
C ASP A 165 -9.57 -10.66 -21.46
N GLU A 166 -8.34 -10.33 -21.91
CA GLU A 166 -7.71 -10.92 -23.12
C GLU A 166 -6.29 -11.51 -22.88
N GLN A 167 -5.79 -12.29 -23.87
CA GLN A 167 -4.49 -12.99 -23.82
C GLN A 167 -3.33 -12.05 -23.45
N VAL A 168 -2.68 -12.38 -22.34
CA VAL A 168 -1.58 -11.61 -21.76
C VAL A 168 -0.25 -12.24 -22.17
N GLU A 169 0.71 -11.42 -22.61
CA GLU A 169 2.11 -11.84 -22.79
C GLU A 169 2.68 -12.43 -21.51
N GLU A 170 3.43 -13.53 -21.64
CA GLU A 170 4.02 -14.27 -20.51
C GLU A 170 4.84 -13.37 -19.57
N GLU A 171 5.57 -12.40 -20.12
CA GLU A 171 6.33 -11.41 -19.36
C GLU A 171 5.45 -10.58 -18.41
N LYS A 172 4.25 -10.19 -18.84
CA LYS A 172 3.33 -9.39 -18.02
C LYS A 172 2.70 -10.21 -16.90
N ILE A 173 2.49 -11.51 -17.13
CA ILE A 173 2.05 -12.45 -16.09
C ILE A 173 3.17 -12.63 -15.07
N TYR A 174 4.42 -12.81 -15.53
CA TYR A 174 5.58 -12.93 -14.66
C TYR A 174 5.77 -11.69 -13.77
N LEU A 175 5.74 -10.49 -14.34
CA LEU A 175 5.90 -9.23 -13.59
C LEU A 175 4.78 -9.02 -12.57
N SER A 176 3.52 -9.28 -12.95
CA SER A 176 2.38 -9.10 -12.02
C SER A 176 2.35 -10.16 -10.92
N THR A 177 2.73 -11.40 -11.21
CA THR A 177 2.90 -12.45 -10.20
C THR A 177 4.02 -12.09 -9.22
N THR A 178 5.18 -11.65 -9.74
CA THR A 178 6.32 -11.22 -8.94
C THR A 178 5.93 -10.07 -8.01
N TYR A 179 5.19 -9.09 -8.51
CA TYR A 179 4.68 -7.97 -7.71
C TYR A 179 3.87 -8.45 -6.50
N ILE A 180 2.92 -9.37 -6.71
CA ILE A 180 2.05 -9.86 -5.64
C ILE A 180 2.85 -10.65 -4.61
N LEU A 181 3.80 -11.49 -5.04
CA LEU A 181 4.62 -12.28 -4.15
C LEU A 181 5.58 -11.42 -3.31
N GLU A 182 6.16 -10.36 -3.87
CA GLU A 182 6.98 -9.40 -3.13
C GLU A 182 6.16 -8.62 -2.10
N GLU A 183 4.95 -8.17 -2.47
CA GLU A 183 4.04 -7.49 -1.54
C GLU A 183 3.63 -8.41 -0.38
N PHE A 184 3.38 -9.69 -0.64
CA PHE A 184 3.07 -10.68 0.40
C PHE A 184 4.26 -11.01 1.30
N ALA A 185 5.48 -11.10 0.75
CA ALA A 185 6.70 -11.33 1.54
C ALA A 185 6.92 -10.16 2.51
N LEU A 186 6.75 -8.93 2.02
CA LEU A 186 6.82 -7.71 2.83
C LEU A 186 5.74 -7.68 3.91
N ALA A 187 4.49 -7.99 3.58
CA ALA A 187 3.41 -8.06 4.55
C ALA A 187 3.70 -9.12 5.64
N THR A 188 4.33 -10.24 5.27
CA THR A 188 4.73 -11.28 6.21
C THR A 188 5.82 -10.80 7.17
N CYS A 189 6.81 -10.04 6.69
CA CYS A 189 7.83 -9.40 7.54
C CYS A 189 7.17 -8.48 8.58
N LEU A 190 6.26 -7.61 8.14
CA LEU A 190 5.58 -6.66 9.03
C LEU A 190 4.68 -7.35 10.06
N ALA A 191 3.95 -8.37 9.64
CA ALA A 191 3.15 -9.18 10.56
C ALA A 191 4.03 -9.83 11.64
N LYS A 192 5.21 -10.35 11.24
CA LYS A 192 6.19 -10.93 12.16
C LYS A 192 6.79 -9.90 13.14
N GLU A 193 6.99 -8.66 12.70
CA GLU A 193 7.43 -7.52 13.53
C GLU A 193 6.34 -6.96 14.46
N GLY A 194 5.11 -7.50 14.41
CA GLY A 194 4.03 -7.12 15.29
C GLY A 194 3.16 -5.98 14.75
N TRP A 195 3.00 -5.90 13.43
CA TRP A 195 2.02 -5.05 12.74
C TRP A 195 0.85 -5.91 12.19
N PRO A 196 -0.19 -6.18 12.99
CA PRO A 196 -1.17 -7.22 12.69
C PRO A 196 -2.33 -6.79 11.77
N VAL A 197 -2.54 -5.49 11.59
CA VAL A 197 -3.68 -4.96 10.82
C VAL A 197 -3.18 -4.19 9.62
N PHE A 198 -3.66 -4.54 8.41
CA PHE A 198 -3.35 -3.85 7.17
C PHE A 198 -4.57 -3.04 6.73
N VAL A 199 -4.37 -1.73 6.51
CA VAL A 199 -5.39 -0.73 6.15
C VAL A 199 -5.19 -0.29 4.72
#